data_AF-A0A2G6HIM3-F1
#
_entry.id   AF-A0A2G6HIM3-F1
#
_cell.length_a   1.000
_cell.length_b   1.000
_cell.length_c   1.000
_cell.angle_alpha   90.00
_cell.angle_beta   90.00
_cell.angle_gamma   90.00
#
_symmetry.space_group_name_H-M   'P 1'
#
loop_
_entity.id
_entity.type
_entity.pdbx_description
1 polymer ?
#
loop_
_entity_poly.entity_id
_entity_poly.type
_entity_poly.pdbx_seq_one_letter_code
_entity_poly.pdbx_strand_id
1 'polypeptide(L)' 'MNEIVSVYDMNFDRAAKNLSANRLSDAVRPWFEDYTEPAVMQAVEDLQVPSRRRQAAHYLGLELEIAA' A
#
# COMPACT_ATOMS: atom_id res chain seq x y z
N MET A 1 2.92 -18.41 5.22
CA MET A 1 1.93 -17.64 5.99
C MET A 1 1.68 -16.35 5.23
N ASN A 2 0.43 -16.00 4.96
CA ASN A 2 0.12 -14.68 4.40
C ASN A 2 0.11 -13.70 5.56
N GLU A 3 1.00 -12.71 5.49
CA GLU A 3 1.04 -11.59 6.44
C GLU A 3 -0.27 -10.81 6.36
N ILE A 4 -0.84 -10.47 7.52
CA ILE A 4 -1.99 -9.58 7.61
C ILE A 4 -1.46 -8.17 7.83
N VAL A 5 -1.89 -7.24 6.98
CA VAL A 5 -1.46 -5.85 6.98
C VAL A 5 -2.67 -4.93 7.01
N SER A 6 -2.60 -3.90 7.84
CA SER A 6 -3.46 -2.72 7.77
C SER A 6 -2.66 -1.57 7.18
N VAL A 7 -3.31 -0.77 6.33
CA VAL A 7 -2.71 0.40 5.70
C VAL A 7 -3.52 1.64 6.00
N TYR A 8 -2.82 2.72 6.31
CA TYR A 8 -3.38 4.03 6.64
C TYR A 8 -2.77 5.05 5.68
N ASP A 9 -3.63 5.86 5.06
CA ASP A 9 -3.20 7.00 4.27
C ASP A 9 -2.93 8.17 5.22
N MET A 10 -1.72 8.73 5.15
CA MET A 10 -1.29 9.81 6.04
C MET A 10 -1.72 11.19 5.55
N ASN A 11 -2.22 11.30 4.32
CA ASN A 11 -2.63 12.55 3.69
C ASN A 11 -4.16 12.69 3.65
N PHE A 12 -4.87 11.57 3.52
CA PHE A 12 -6.32 11.51 3.49
C PHE A 12 -6.79 10.51 4.54
N ASP A 13 -7.86 10.79 5.29
CA ASP A 13 -8.38 9.96 6.38
C ASP A 13 -9.02 8.65 5.85
N ARG A 14 -8.22 7.81 5.21
CA ARG A 14 -8.57 6.56 4.53
C ARG A 14 -7.73 5.45 5.13
N ALA A 15 -8.33 4.28 5.30
CA ALA A 15 -7.63 3.11 5.78
C ALA A 15 -8.23 1.84 5.18
N ALA A 16 -7.38 0.83 4.97
CA ALA A 16 -7.79 -0.51 4.61
C ALA A 16 -7.15 -1.49 5.59
N LYS A 17 -7.98 -2.20 6.37
CA LYS A 17 -7.54 -2.97 7.53
C LYS A 17 -7.62 -4.46 7.29
N ASN A 18 -6.75 -5.22 7.97
CA ASN A 18 -6.77 -6.69 7.99
C ASN A 18 -6.71 -7.33 6.59
N LEU A 19 -5.92 -6.74 5.69
CA LEU A 19 -5.71 -7.24 4.35
C LEU A 19 -4.66 -8.34 4.37
N SER A 20 -4.79 -9.33 3.48
CA SER A 20 -3.63 -10.14 3.13
C SER A 20 -2.62 -9.26 2.40
N ALA A 21 -1.34 -9.34 2.75
CA ALA A 21 -0.30 -8.48 2.18
C ALA A 21 -0.16 -8.59 0.65
N ASN A 22 -0.59 -9.69 0.05
CA ASN A 22 -0.65 -9.86 -1.41
C ASN A 22 -1.81 -9.11 -2.09
N ARG A 23 -2.80 -8.62 -1.33
CA ARG A 23 -3.92 -7.78 -1.81
C ARG A 23 -3.72 -6.30 -1.51
N LEU A 24 -2.58 -5.93 -0.92
CA LEU A 24 -2.32 -4.56 -0.47
C LEU A 24 -2.40 -3.57 -1.63
N SER A 25 -1.73 -3.85 -2.75
CA SER A 25 -1.79 -2.99 -3.94
C SER A 25 -3.20 -2.82 -4.48
N ASP A 26 -3.99 -3.90 -4.55
CA ASP A 26 -5.35 -3.83 -5.08
C ASP A 26 -6.26 -3.00 -4.16
N ALA A 27 -6.06 -3.08 -2.84
CA ALA A 27 -6.85 -2.33 -1.88
C ALA A 27 -6.56 -0.81 -1.94
N VAL A 28 -5.32 -0.42 -2.21
CA VAL A 28 -4.93 1.01 -2.27
C VAL A 28 -4.98 1.59 -3.67
N ARG A 29 -5.06 0.77 -4.73
CA ARG A 29 -5.11 1.24 -6.13
C ARG A 29 -6.18 2.32 -6.36
N PRO A 30 -7.41 2.22 -5.81
CA PRO A 30 -8.42 3.28 -5.95
C PRO A 30 -8.01 4.62 -5.31
N TRP A 31 -7.07 4.64 -4.37
CA TRP A 31 -6.64 5.90 -3.74
C TRP A 31 -5.73 6.72 -4.66
N PHE A 32 -5.11 6.06 -5.65
CA PHE A 32 -4.16 6.65 -6.57
C PHE A 32 -4.68 6.67 -8.02
N GLU A 33 -5.99 6.47 -8.25
CA GLU A 33 -6.57 6.36 -9.60
C GLU A 33 -6.42 7.64 -10.44
N ASP A 34 -6.39 8.81 -9.78
CA ASP A 34 -6.21 10.11 -10.42
C ASP A 34 -4.74 10.41 -10.80
N TYR A 35 -3.77 9.64 -10.29
CA TYR A 35 -2.35 9.84 -10.58
C TYR A 35 -1.95 9.05 -11.82
N THR A 36 -1.31 9.73 -12.77
CA THR A 36 -0.87 9.11 -14.05
C THR A 36 0.64 8.93 -14.12
N GLU A 37 1.35 9.40 -13.10
CA GLU A 37 2.79 9.33 -12.98
C GLU A 37 3.25 7.86 -12.91
N PRO A 38 4.15 7.42 -13.81
CA PRO A 38 4.65 6.04 -13.81
C PRO A 38 5.28 5.61 -12.48
N ALA A 39 5.89 6.56 -11.76
CA ALA A 39 6.47 6.31 -10.44
C ALA A 39 5.42 5.97 -9.38
N VAL A 40 4.26 6.63 -9.40
CA VAL A 40 3.14 6.35 -8.48
C VAL A 40 2.55 4.98 -8.80
N MET A 41 2.30 4.69 -10.08
CA MET A 41 1.80 3.37 -10.49
C MET A 41 2.77 2.25 -10.09
N GLN A 42 4.08 2.45 -10.31
CA GLN A 42 5.09 1.46 -9.92
C GLN A 42 5.17 1.27 -8.41
N ALA A 43 5.07 2.35 -7.63
CA ALA A 43 5.04 2.25 -6.18
C ALA A 43 3.81 1.48 -5.69
N VAL A 44 2.63 1.67 -6.31
CA VAL A 44 1.45 0.87 -6.00
C VAL A 44 1.71 -0.62 -6.27
N GLU A 45 2.31 -0.99 -7.40
CA GLU A 45 2.67 -2.39 -7.68
C GLU A 45 3.72 -2.96 -6.70
N ASP A 46 4.73 -2.15 -6.33
CA ASP A 46 5.81 -2.56 -5.42
C ASP A 46 5.31 -2.88 -4.00
N LEU A 47 4.09 -2.49 -3.62
CA LEU A 47 3.46 -2.92 -2.35
C LEU A 47 3.23 -4.44 -2.27
N GLN A 48 3.09 -5.15 -3.41
CA GLN A 48 3.03 -6.61 -3.42
C GLN A 48 4.40 -7.26 -3.15
N VAL A 49 5.50 -6.54 -3.40
CA VAL A 49 6.86 -7.09 -3.31
C VAL A 49 7.39 -6.94 -1.87
N PRO A 50 7.60 -8.03 -1.10
CA PRO A 50 7.94 -7.93 0.32
C PRO A 50 9.18 -7.09 0.62
N SER A 51 10.20 -7.17 -0.23
CA SER A 51 11.46 -6.41 -0.08
C SER A 51 11.34 -4.92 -0.40
N ARG A 52 10.30 -4.49 -1.12
CA ARG A 52 10.08 -3.09 -1.54
C ARG A 52 8.90 -2.42 -0.87
N ARG A 53 7.97 -3.21 -0.32
CA ARG A 53 6.70 -2.76 0.24
C ARG A 53 6.81 -1.56 1.18
N ARG A 54 7.73 -1.60 2.14
CA ARG A 54 7.92 -0.49 3.09
C ARG A 54 8.40 0.80 2.41
N GLN A 55 9.28 0.69 1.42
CA GLN A 55 9.76 1.84 0.66
C GLN A 55 8.66 2.42 -0.24
N ALA A 56 7.88 1.55 -0.90
CA ALA A 56 6.73 1.94 -1.69
C ALA A 56 5.66 2.65 -0.85
N ALA A 57 5.31 2.11 0.32
CA ALA A 57 4.36 2.73 1.23
C ALA A 57 4.83 4.13 1.66
N HIS A 58 6.11 4.27 2.04
CA HIS A 58 6.67 5.57 2.40
C HIS A 58 6.58 6.60 1.26
N TYR A 59 6.89 6.18 0.02
CA TYR A 59 6.78 7.05 -1.16
C TYR A 59 5.34 7.52 -1.41
N LEU A 60 4.38 6.62 -1.22
CA LEU A 60 2.95 6.89 -1.41
C LEU A 60 2.29 7.64 -0.23
N GLY A 61 3.05 7.93 0.84
CA GLY A 61 2.49 8.54 2.06
C GLY A 61 1.58 7.59 2.84
N LEU A 62 1.87 6.30 2.80
CA LEU A 62 1.12 5.26 3.49
C LEU A 62 1.90 4.72 4.69
N GLU A 63 1.19 4.48 5.78
CA GLU A 63 1.70 3.74 6.94
C GLU A 63 1.18 2.30 6.92
N LEU A 64 2.06 1.34 7.18
CA LEU A 64 1.74 -0.09 7.21
C LEU A 64 1.87 -0.64 8.63
N GLU A 65 0.81 -1.27 9.10
CA GLU A 65 0.78 -2.02 10.35
C GLU A 65 0.69 -3.51 10.03
N ILE A 66 1.73 -4.26 10.36
CA ILE A 66 1.81 -5.70 10.15
C ILE A 66 1.36 -6.39 11.44
N ALA A 67 0.34 -7.23 11.36
CA ALA A 67 -0.04 -8.09 12.47
C ALA A 67 0.99 -9.24 12.60
N ALA A 68 1.60 -9.34 13.79
CA ALA A 68 2.59 -10.35 14.16
C ALA A 68 1.96 -11.73 14.41
#